data_AF-A0A2D7M0I1-F1
#
_entry.id   AF-A0A2D7M0I1-F1
#
_cell.length_a   1.000
_cell.length_b   1.000
_cell.length_c   1.000
_cell.angle_alpha   90.00
_cell.angle_beta   90.00
_cell.angle_gamma   90.00
#
_symmetry.space_group_name_H-M   'P 1'
#
loop_
_entity.id
_entity.type
_entity.pdbx_description
1 polymer ?
#
loop_
_entity_poly.entity_id
_entity_poly.type
_entity_poly.pdbx_seq_one_letter_code
_entity_poly.pdbx_strand_id
1 'polypeptide(L)'
;MVDQPLPSKDLQNDALRGSSTAGGHPRRSGAGETNAGRRERSRAGVNRRGRYGGRDRGTERTRRLERGERRGEPNLRILRRMATAGERAHGVVAQPANPKYRLVHIGFTSPGGPTHNVDKNACGYRYDSIGICNGVINAGASCERLQYDPTDPARMAEELGRYDGYIVRINPGQLSRPGVPTGAQQVFDELMDSFVHAGKPVWSSPQVQKSMGAKDA
;
A
#
# COMPACT_ATOMS: atom_id res chain seq x y z
N MET A 1 -50.74 -35.52 15.38
CA MET A 1 -51.79 -35.76 14.36
C MET A 1 -52.33 -34.38 13.99
N VAL A 2 -52.05 -33.75 12.86
CA VAL A 2 -51.61 -34.16 11.50
C VAL A 2 -50.96 -32.89 10.91
N ASP A 3 -49.64 -32.81 10.78
CA ASP A 3 -48.82 -33.11 9.61
C ASP A 3 -49.49 -32.86 8.23
N GLN A 4 -49.03 -31.82 7.54
CA GLN A 4 -49.32 -31.50 6.14
C GLN A 4 -47.96 -31.27 5.44
N PRO A 5 -47.64 -32.00 4.36
CA PRO A 5 -46.29 -32.07 3.83
C PRO A 5 -45.94 -30.91 2.89
N LEU A 6 -44.68 -30.49 2.92
CA LEU A 6 -44.04 -29.66 1.90
C LEU A 6 -43.82 -30.47 0.62
N PRO A 7 -44.05 -29.92 -0.59
CA PRO A 7 -43.70 -30.60 -1.82
C PRO A 7 -42.18 -30.58 -2.07
N SER A 8 -41.65 -31.76 -2.37
CA SER A 8 -40.28 -32.07 -2.75
C SER A 8 -39.96 -31.70 -4.20
N LYS A 9 -38.64 -31.71 -4.46
CA LYS A 9 -37.90 -31.29 -5.64
C LYS A 9 -38.15 -32.14 -6.90
N ASP A 10 -37.63 -31.59 -8.00
CA ASP A 10 -37.20 -32.19 -9.26
C ASP A 10 -38.17 -32.08 -10.44
N LEU A 11 -37.73 -31.31 -11.46
CA LEU A 11 -38.01 -31.32 -12.92
C LEU A 11 -37.35 -30.01 -13.43
N GLN A 12 -36.42 -29.89 -14.38
CA GLN A 12 -35.69 -30.77 -15.29
C GLN A 12 -34.47 -29.96 -15.79
N ASN A 13 -33.31 -30.60 -15.88
CA ASN A 13 -32.25 -30.22 -16.81
C ASN A 13 -32.69 -30.65 -18.21
N ASP A 14 -32.74 -29.73 -19.17
CA ASP A 14 -32.51 -30.01 -20.60
C ASP A 14 -32.57 -28.71 -21.42
N ALA A 15 -31.39 -28.20 -21.81
CA ALA A 15 -31.21 -27.43 -23.06
C ALA A 15 -29.72 -27.17 -23.32
N LEU A 16 -28.98 -28.22 -23.66
CA LEU A 16 -27.80 -28.10 -24.54
C LEU A 16 -28.27 -28.38 -25.97
N ARG A 17 -28.20 -27.37 -26.86
CA ARG A 17 -27.83 -27.51 -28.28
C ARG A 17 -27.78 -26.16 -29.01
N GLY A 18 -26.55 -25.77 -29.38
CA GLY A 18 -26.20 -25.33 -30.72
C GLY A 18 -26.46 -23.86 -31.11
N SER A 19 -25.39 -23.11 -31.35
CA SER A 19 -24.92 -22.84 -32.72
C SER A 19 -23.71 -21.89 -32.73
N SER A 20 -22.78 -22.24 -33.59
CA SER A 20 -21.56 -21.53 -33.97
C SER A 20 -21.84 -20.37 -34.92
N THR A 21 -21.18 -19.22 -34.74
CA THR A 21 -20.72 -18.40 -35.87
C THR A 21 -19.42 -17.68 -35.50
N ALA A 22 -18.41 -17.91 -36.34
CA ALA A 22 -17.11 -17.28 -36.32
C ALA A 22 -17.18 -15.84 -36.86
N GLY A 23 -16.37 -14.96 -36.27
CA GLY A 23 -16.08 -13.62 -36.80
C GLY A 23 -14.62 -13.29 -36.52
N GLY A 24 -13.75 -13.52 -37.51
CA GLY A 24 -12.33 -13.16 -37.45
C GLY A 24 -12.08 -11.77 -38.00
N HIS A 25 -11.02 -11.11 -37.52
CA HIS A 25 -10.29 -10.05 -38.25
C HIS A 25 -8.81 -9.96 -37.80
N PRO A 26 -7.93 -9.42 -38.65
CA PRO A 26 -6.65 -10.06 -39.00
C PRO A 26 -5.43 -9.58 -38.21
N ARG A 27 -4.41 -10.45 -38.20
CA ARG A 27 -3.02 -10.13 -37.83
C ARG A 27 -2.37 -9.30 -38.93
N ARG A 28 -1.82 -8.14 -38.59
CA ARG A 28 -0.86 -7.41 -39.45
C ARG A 28 0.57 -7.79 -39.04
N SER A 29 1.25 -8.42 -39.98
CA SER A 29 2.70 -8.61 -40.06
C SER A 29 3.39 -7.29 -40.41
N GLY A 30 4.46 -6.96 -39.69
CA GLY A 30 5.38 -5.89 -40.03
C GLY A 30 6.74 -6.48 -40.39
N ALA A 31 7.07 -6.45 -41.69
CA ALA A 31 8.43 -6.39 -42.20
C ALA A 31 9.10 -5.10 -41.67
N GLY A 32 10.40 -4.99 -41.38
CA GLY A 32 11.55 -5.57 -42.04
C GLY A 32 12.11 -4.56 -43.05
N GLU A 33 12.92 -3.59 -42.60
CA GLU A 33 13.81 -2.72 -43.40
C GLU A 33 14.38 -1.60 -42.49
N THR A 34 15.56 -0.98 -42.66
CA THR A 34 16.90 -1.31 -43.15
C THR A 34 17.84 -0.26 -42.51
N ASN A 35 19.11 -0.60 -42.34
CA ASN A 35 20.13 0.24 -41.74
C ASN A 35 21.00 0.84 -42.85
N ALA A 36 20.89 2.14 -43.15
CA ALA A 36 21.80 2.83 -44.08
C ALA A 36 21.73 4.35 -43.89
N GLY A 37 22.86 5.00 -43.58
CA GLY A 37 22.92 6.47 -43.67
C GLY A 37 23.99 7.21 -42.86
N ARG A 38 25.21 6.68 -42.70
CA ARG A 38 26.35 7.48 -42.21
C ARG A 38 26.99 8.21 -43.41
N ARG A 39 26.72 9.50 -43.56
CA ARG A 39 27.44 10.38 -44.50
C ARG A 39 28.50 11.19 -43.76
N GLU A 40 29.74 10.97 -44.16
CA GLU A 40 30.89 11.87 -43.98
C GLU A 40 30.59 13.28 -44.50
N ARG A 41 31.12 14.29 -43.80
CA ARG A 41 31.73 15.46 -44.44
C ARG A 41 32.97 15.88 -43.65
N SER A 42 33.99 16.21 -44.41
CA SER A 42 35.37 16.39 -44.03
C SER A 42 35.84 17.81 -44.37
N ARG A 43 36.95 18.21 -43.71
CA ARG A 43 37.96 19.23 -44.10
C ARG A 43 37.67 20.73 -43.99
N ALA A 44 38.47 21.41 -43.16
CA ALA A 44 39.37 22.56 -43.43
C ALA A 44 39.86 23.08 -42.05
N GLY A 45 41.08 23.52 -41.75
CA GLY A 45 42.19 24.01 -42.57
C GLY A 45 42.73 25.31 -41.94
N VAL A 46 43.76 25.21 -41.08
CA VAL A 46 44.96 26.11 -40.97
C VAL A 46 44.79 27.63 -40.65
N ASN A 47 45.26 28.11 -39.48
CA ASN A 47 46.56 28.82 -39.24
C ASN A 47 46.60 29.87 -38.09
N ARG A 48 47.73 29.83 -37.36
CA ARG A 48 48.54 30.90 -36.72
C ARG A 48 48.07 31.69 -35.46
N ARG A 49 48.80 31.36 -34.38
CA ARG A 49 49.60 32.21 -33.46
C ARG A 49 48.93 33.44 -32.79
N GLY A 50 48.68 33.29 -31.49
CA GLY A 50 48.64 34.37 -30.50
C GLY A 50 49.28 33.89 -29.20
N ARG A 51 50.24 34.67 -28.69
CA ARG A 51 51.16 34.37 -27.58
C ARG A 51 50.60 34.98 -26.28
N TYR A 52 51.00 34.40 -25.14
CA TYR A 52 50.94 34.89 -23.74
C TYR A 52 49.68 34.64 -22.90
N GLY A 53 49.92 34.05 -21.72
CA GLY A 53 49.08 34.20 -20.53
C GLY A 53 48.56 32.90 -19.95
N GLY A 54 49.37 32.21 -19.13
CA GLY A 54 48.87 31.20 -18.22
C GLY A 54 47.86 31.84 -17.25
N ARG A 55 46.66 31.28 -17.19
CA ARG A 55 45.72 31.53 -16.08
C ARG A 55 44.93 30.26 -15.78
N ASP A 56 44.90 30.00 -14.49
CA ASP A 56 44.52 28.81 -13.77
C ASP A 56 43.06 28.40 -14.03
N ARG A 57 42.83 27.20 -14.61
CA ARG A 57 41.49 26.62 -14.80
C ARG A 57 41.13 25.66 -13.65
N GLY A 58 41.40 26.09 -12.42
CA GLY A 58 41.26 25.29 -11.20
C GLY A 58 40.03 25.56 -10.32
N THR A 59 39.11 26.47 -10.67
CA THR A 59 38.19 27.04 -9.64
C THR A 59 36.69 26.98 -9.88
N GLU A 60 36.19 26.40 -10.99
CA GLU A 60 34.73 26.23 -11.17
C GLU A 60 34.20 24.80 -10.96
N ARG A 61 35.05 23.77 -11.05
CA ARG A 61 34.64 22.40 -10.66
C ARG A 61 34.64 22.17 -9.16
N THR A 62 35.49 22.89 -8.43
CA THR A 62 35.65 22.76 -6.97
C THR A 62 34.54 23.46 -6.20
N ARG A 63 33.93 24.53 -6.72
CA ARG A 63 32.79 25.22 -6.06
C ARG A 63 31.44 24.51 -6.22
N ARG A 64 31.33 23.53 -7.14
CA ARG A 64 30.08 22.77 -7.34
C ARG A 64 29.97 21.55 -6.41
N LEU A 65 31.04 21.19 -5.72
CA LEU A 65 31.08 20.05 -4.79
C LEU A 65 30.70 20.44 -3.34
N GLU A 66 30.67 21.74 -3.01
CA GLU A 66 30.35 22.21 -1.64
C GLU A 66 28.86 22.51 -1.40
N ARG A 67 28.00 22.40 -2.43
CA ARG A 67 26.54 22.37 -2.23
C ARG A 67 26.09 20.92 -2.24
N GLY A 68 26.21 20.30 -1.07
CA GLY A 68 25.78 18.93 -0.80
C GLY A 68 24.28 18.76 -0.95
N GLU A 69 23.83 18.59 -2.18
CA GLU A 69 22.53 18.01 -2.52
C GLU A 69 22.81 16.69 -3.25
N ARG A 70 23.32 15.68 -2.52
CA ARG A 70 23.43 14.32 -3.05
C ARG A 70 22.03 13.73 -3.10
N ARG A 71 21.38 13.89 -4.25
CA ARG A 71 20.18 13.13 -4.61
C ARG A 71 20.51 11.64 -4.48
N GLY A 72 19.97 11.00 -3.46
CA GLY A 72 20.05 9.54 -3.29
C GLY A 72 20.86 9.03 -2.10
N GLU A 73 21.46 9.87 -1.26
CA GLU A 73 21.99 9.37 0.03
C GLU A 73 20.87 9.32 1.08
N PRO A 74 20.64 8.16 1.74
CA PRO A 74 19.71 8.11 2.86
C PRO A 74 20.20 9.10 3.93
N ASN A 75 19.30 9.95 4.40
CA ASN A 75 19.60 10.99 5.37
C ASN A 75 20.15 10.34 6.65
N LEU A 76 21.47 10.35 6.82
CA LEU A 76 22.18 9.72 7.94
C LEU A 76 21.71 10.22 9.32
N ARG A 77 21.05 11.38 9.40
CA ARG A 77 20.38 11.85 10.62
C ARG A 77 19.22 10.93 11.05
N ILE A 78 18.49 10.35 10.09
CA ILE A 78 17.40 9.39 10.35
C ILE A 78 17.99 8.08 10.87
N LEU A 79 19.08 7.59 10.25
CA LEU A 79 19.76 6.36 10.65
C LEU A 79 20.43 6.49 12.03
N ARG A 80 20.97 7.66 12.37
CA ARG A 80 21.65 7.88 13.66
C ARG A 80 20.71 7.89 14.85
N ARG A 81 19.40 8.16 14.66
CA ARG A 81 18.39 8.09 15.74
C ARG A 81 17.97 6.65 16.06
N MET A 82 18.28 5.69 15.18
CA MET A 82 18.00 4.26 15.39
C MET A 82 19.13 3.54 16.17
N ALA A 83 20.26 4.20 16.38
CA ALA A 83 21.47 3.60 16.97
C ALA A 83 21.59 3.76 18.49
N THR A 84 20.53 4.19 19.19
CA THR A 84 20.36 3.78 20.59
C THR A 84 19.56 2.49 20.56
N ALA A 85 20.27 1.37 20.61
CA ALA A 85 19.72 0.03 20.80
C ALA A 85 18.97 -0.02 22.14
N GLY A 86 17.76 0.52 22.15
CA GLY A 86 16.89 0.60 23.31
C GLY A 86 16.07 -0.66 23.45
N GLU A 87 15.80 -1.05 24.68
CA GLU A 87 15.01 -2.20 25.11
C GLU A 87 13.74 -2.43 24.27
N ARG A 88 13.25 -3.69 24.24
CA ARG A 88 11.98 -4.01 23.59
C ARG A 88 10.89 -3.06 24.11
N ALA A 89 10.28 -2.31 23.20
CA ALA A 89 9.16 -1.46 23.57
C ALA A 89 7.96 -2.33 23.99
N HIS A 90 7.57 -2.24 25.26
CA HIS A 90 6.38 -2.90 25.81
C HIS A 90 5.08 -2.14 25.52
N GLY A 91 5.18 -0.93 24.96
CA GLY A 91 4.04 -0.08 24.65
C GLY A 91 4.33 0.88 23.49
N VAL A 92 3.27 1.60 23.08
CA VAL A 92 3.40 2.68 22.10
C VAL A 92 4.08 3.87 22.77
N VAL A 93 5.12 4.42 22.13
CA VAL A 93 5.86 5.56 22.66
C VAL A 93 5.04 6.86 22.59
N ALA A 94 5.52 7.92 23.25
CA ALA A 94 4.85 9.22 23.22
C ALA A 94 4.73 9.75 21.78
N GLN A 95 3.56 10.28 21.43
CA GLN A 95 3.30 10.88 20.12
C GLN A 95 4.13 12.17 19.95
N PRO A 96 4.52 12.55 18.72
CA PRO A 96 5.16 13.84 18.47
C PRO A 96 4.22 14.99 18.84
N ALA A 97 4.74 16.09 19.39
CA ALA A 97 3.92 17.25 19.77
C ALA A 97 3.27 17.95 18.56
N ASN A 98 3.93 17.91 17.39
CA ASN A 98 3.41 18.44 16.14
C ASN A 98 3.64 17.42 15.02
N PRO A 99 2.80 16.38 14.93
CA PRO A 99 2.97 15.32 13.94
C PRO A 99 2.64 15.87 12.55
N LYS A 100 3.50 15.56 11.57
CA LYS A 100 3.28 16.01 10.19
C LYS A 100 2.05 15.36 9.55
N TYR A 101 1.78 14.11 9.92
CA TYR A 101 0.64 13.31 9.45
C TYR A 101 0.08 12.51 10.61
N ARG A 102 -1.20 12.23 10.56
CA ARG A 102 -1.92 11.40 11.53
C ARG A 102 -2.26 10.07 10.90
N LEU A 103 -1.61 9.00 11.34
CA LEU A 103 -1.89 7.65 10.85
C LEU A 103 -2.66 6.84 11.91
N VAL A 104 -3.33 5.79 11.44
CA VAL A 104 -4.01 4.83 12.31
C VAL A 104 -3.66 3.40 11.93
N HIS A 105 -3.34 2.59 12.93
CA HIS A 105 -3.30 1.15 12.84
C HIS A 105 -4.69 0.59 13.17
N ILE A 106 -5.30 -0.10 12.21
CA ILE A 106 -6.65 -0.63 12.31
C ILE A 106 -6.59 -2.15 12.51
N GLY A 107 -7.05 -2.62 13.67
CA GLY A 107 -7.24 -4.05 13.96
C GLY A 107 -8.71 -4.40 14.14
N PHE A 108 -8.99 -5.69 14.34
CA PHE A 108 -10.32 -6.19 14.65
C PHE A 108 -10.23 -7.39 15.58
N THR A 109 -10.96 -7.39 16.69
CA THR A 109 -11.10 -8.56 17.57
C THR A 109 -12.34 -9.33 17.17
N SER A 110 -12.16 -10.57 16.70
CA SER A 110 -13.29 -11.44 16.33
C SER A 110 -14.11 -11.79 17.57
N PRO A 111 -15.45 -11.84 17.47
CA PRO A 111 -16.28 -12.60 18.40
C PRO A 111 -15.79 -14.07 18.49
N GLY A 112 -16.08 -14.74 19.61
CA GLY A 112 -15.70 -16.15 19.83
C GLY A 112 -14.52 -16.37 20.79
N GLY A 113 -13.96 -15.30 21.37
CA GLY A 113 -12.96 -15.40 22.44
C GLY A 113 -11.52 -15.66 21.96
N PRO A 114 -10.62 -16.10 22.86
CA PRO A 114 -9.18 -16.19 22.57
C PRO A 114 -8.81 -17.11 21.42
N THR A 115 -9.56 -18.19 21.18
CA THR A 115 -9.31 -19.15 20.10
C THR A 115 -9.44 -18.52 18.70
N HIS A 116 -10.30 -17.51 18.56
CA HIS A 116 -10.46 -16.76 17.31
C HIS A 116 -9.45 -15.61 17.16
N ASN A 117 -8.64 -15.37 18.20
CA ASN A 117 -7.81 -14.18 18.40
C ASN A 117 -6.40 -14.52 18.89
N VAL A 118 -5.90 -15.71 18.55
CA VAL A 118 -4.58 -16.22 18.99
C VAL A 118 -3.41 -15.31 18.60
N ASP A 119 -3.60 -14.49 17.56
CA ASP A 119 -2.63 -13.52 17.06
C ASP A 119 -2.58 -12.21 17.86
N LYS A 120 -3.38 -12.08 18.93
CA LYS A 120 -3.61 -10.84 19.68
C LYS A 120 -3.27 -10.98 21.15
N ASN A 121 -2.94 -9.84 21.75
CA ASN A 121 -2.79 -9.71 23.19
C ASN A 121 -4.15 -9.60 23.90
N ALA A 122 -4.12 -9.54 25.24
CA ALA A 122 -5.32 -9.43 26.08
C ALA A 122 -6.19 -8.20 25.78
N CYS A 123 -5.63 -7.16 25.17
CA CYS A 123 -6.36 -5.95 24.78
C CYS A 123 -6.91 -6.01 23.34
N GLY A 124 -6.78 -7.16 22.65
CA GLY A 124 -7.29 -7.34 21.29
C GLY A 124 -6.38 -6.80 20.19
N TYR A 125 -5.18 -6.33 20.51
CA TYR A 125 -4.23 -5.85 19.50
C TYR A 125 -3.29 -6.96 19.06
N ARG A 126 -2.97 -6.99 17.77
CA ARG A 126 -1.91 -7.86 17.26
C ARG A 126 -0.55 -7.52 17.87
N TYR A 127 0.31 -8.52 18.01
CA TYR A 127 1.65 -8.36 18.59
C TYR A 127 2.56 -7.41 17.79
N ASP A 128 2.33 -7.28 16.48
CA ASP A 128 3.07 -6.36 15.59
C ASP A 128 2.65 -4.89 15.74
N SER A 129 1.49 -4.60 16.36
CA SER A 129 0.90 -3.26 16.43
C SER A 129 1.82 -2.22 17.09
N ILE A 130 2.52 -2.59 18.16
CA ILE A 130 3.43 -1.68 18.89
C ILE A 130 4.61 -1.30 18.00
N GLY A 131 5.23 -2.28 17.34
CA GLY A 131 6.37 -2.04 16.45
C GLY A 131 5.99 -1.14 15.28
N ILE A 132 4.82 -1.39 14.66
CA ILE A 132 4.30 -0.58 13.57
C ILE A 132 4.05 0.87 14.01
N CYS A 133 3.33 1.07 15.13
CA CYS A 133 3.03 2.43 15.62
C CYS A 133 4.30 3.18 15.99
N ASN A 134 5.24 2.53 16.68
CA ASN A 134 6.50 3.14 17.08
C ASN A 134 7.37 3.48 15.85
N GLY A 135 7.34 2.67 14.80
CA GLY A 135 8.00 2.99 13.54
C GLY A 135 7.48 4.29 12.90
N VAL A 136 6.16 4.44 12.85
CA VAL A 136 5.50 5.66 12.34
C VAL A 136 5.83 6.87 13.22
N ILE A 137 5.78 6.71 14.54
CA ILE A 137 6.07 7.78 15.50
C ILE A 137 7.51 8.26 15.39
N ASN A 138 8.46 7.32 15.30
CA ASN A 138 9.87 7.63 15.15
C ASN A 138 10.18 8.31 13.81
N ALA A 139 9.33 8.13 12.79
CA ALA A 139 9.39 8.85 11.52
C ALA A 139 8.80 10.27 11.56
N GLY A 140 8.21 10.69 12.70
CA GLY A 140 7.70 12.06 12.92
C GLY A 140 6.21 12.26 12.63
N ALA A 141 5.45 11.18 12.41
CA ALA A 141 3.99 11.19 12.33
C ALA A 141 3.37 10.74 13.67
N SER A 142 2.07 10.94 13.87
CA SER A 142 1.35 10.27 14.97
C SER A 142 0.78 8.93 14.48
N CYS A 143 0.66 7.96 15.37
CA CYS A 143 0.04 6.68 15.06
C CYS A 143 -0.78 6.17 16.23
N GLU A 144 -2.10 6.10 16.03
CA GLU A 144 -3.05 5.57 17.01
C GLU A 144 -3.41 4.12 16.66
N ARG A 145 -3.72 3.31 17.67
CA ARG A 145 -4.26 1.96 17.46
C ARG A 145 -5.77 2.00 17.67
N LEU A 146 -6.51 1.50 16.70
CA LEU A 146 -7.95 1.48 16.70
C LEU A 146 -8.45 0.06 16.42
N GLN A 147 -9.45 -0.39 17.19
CA GLN A 147 -10.17 -1.63 16.92
C GLN A 147 -11.45 -1.29 16.16
N TYR A 148 -11.57 -1.79 14.93
CA TYR A 148 -12.74 -1.59 14.12
C TYR A 148 -13.95 -2.29 14.74
N ASP A 149 -15.06 -1.57 14.80
CA ASP A 149 -16.33 -2.08 15.28
C ASP A 149 -17.29 -2.23 14.11
N PRO A 150 -17.56 -3.46 13.65
CA PRO A 150 -18.46 -3.70 12.53
C PRO A 150 -19.93 -3.47 12.87
N THR A 151 -20.29 -3.24 14.14
CA THR A 151 -21.68 -2.99 14.55
C THR A 151 -22.10 -1.53 14.40
N ASP A 152 -21.14 -0.61 14.27
CA ASP A 152 -21.38 0.82 14.10
C ASP A 152 -20.47 1.43 13.01
N PRO A 153 -20.73 1.09 11.72
CA PRO A 153 -19.90 1.55 10.61
C PRO A 153 -19.92 3.07 10.41
N ALA A 154 -20.99 3.75 10.83
CA ALA A 154 -21.12 5.20 10.72
C ALA A 154 -20.14 5.91 11.67
N ARG A 155 -20.12 5.50 12.94
CA ARG A 155 -19.12 5.98 13.91
C ARG A 155 -17.71 5.67 13.42
N MET A 156 -17.48 4.45 12.92
CA MET A 156 -16.16 4.08 12.43
C MET A 156 -15.69 4.94 11.26
N ALA A 157 -16.58 5.28 10.32
CA ALA A 157 -16.26 6.18 9.22
C ALA A 157 -15.90 7.59 9.70
N GLU A 158 -16.62 8.12 10.69
CA GLU A 158 -16.32 9.43 11.28
C GLU A 158 -14.96 9.43 11.98
N GLU A 159 -14.70 8.44 12.84
CA GLU A 159 -13.43 8.32 13.56
C GLU A 159 -12.25 8.17 12.59
N LEU A 160 -12.37 7.27 11.60
CA LEU A 160 -11.34 7.02 10.61
C LEU A 160 -11.15 8.21 9.64
N GLY A 161 -12.17 9.04 9.42
CA GLY A 161 -12.08 10.22 8.57
C GLY A 161 -11.03 11.24 9.02
N ARG A 162 -10.66 11.22 10.31
CA ARG A 162 -9.73 12.17 10.97
C ARG A 162 -8.25 11.92 10.66
N TYR A 163 -7.92 10.80 10.02
CA TYR A 163 -6.55 10.38 9.74
C TYR A 163 -6.16 10.65 8.28
N ASP A 164 -4.86 10.79 8.06
CA ASP A 164 -4.23 11.01 6.77
C ASP A 164 -3.79 9.70 6.11
N GLY A 165 -3.67 8.61 6.87
CA GLY A 165 -3.26 7.30 6.34
C GLY A 165 -3.61 6.13 7.24
N TYR A 166 -3.76 4.95 6.63
CA TYR A 166 -4.40 3.80 7.26
C TYR A 166 -3.55 2.55 7.12
N ILE A 167 -3.19 1.93 8.25
CA ILE A 167 -2.46 0.66 8.30
C ILE A 167 -3.44 -0.42 8.70
N VAL A 168 -3.93 -1.16 7.70
CA VAL A 168 -4.95 -2.20 7.84
C VAL A 168 -4.32 -3.51 8.28
N ARG A 169 -4.72 -3.96 9.47
CA ARG A 169 -4.38 -5.27 10.05
C ARG A 169 -5.62 -6.11 10.33
N ILE A 170 -6.64 -5.91 9.50
CA ILE A 170 -7.81 -6.78 9.37
C ILE A 170 -7.59 -7.61 8.11
N ASN A 171 -7.44 -8.91 8.26
CA ASN A 171 -7.26 -9.80 7.11
C ASN A 171 -8.61 -10.04 6.40
N PRO A 172 -8.61 -10.27 5.08
CA PRO A 172 -9.83 -10.61 4.35
C PRO A 172 -10.55 -11.81 4.97
N GLY A 173 -11.86 -11.68 5.18
CA GLY A 173 -12.71 -12.73 5.72
C GLY A 173 -12.85 -12.70 7.25
N GLN A 174 -12.01 -11.96 7.97
CA GLN A 174 -12.16 -11.82 9.43
C GLN A 174 -13.50 -11.15 9.80
N LEU A 175 -13.96 -10.19 8.98
CA LEU A 175 -15.26 -9.54 9.16
C LEU A 175 -16.43 -10.34 8.55
N SER A 176 -16.17 -11.54 8.05
CA SER A 176 -17.21 -12.47 7.56
C SER A 176 -17.43 -13.66 8.51
N ARG A 177 -16.75 -13.68 9.66
CA ARG A 177 -16.83 -14.77 10.63
C ARG A 177 -18.18 -14.80 11.38
N PRO A 178 -18.59 -15.95 11.93
CA PRO A 178 -19.79 -16.05 12.76
C PRO A 178 -19.77 -15.04 13.91
N GLY A 179 -20.92 -14.39 14.14
CA GLY A 179 -21.08 -13.37 15.18
C GLY A 179 -20.73 -11.94 14.73
N VAL A 180 -20.26 -11.75 13.49
CA VAL A 180 -20.08 -10.43 12.87
C VAL A 180 -21.31 -10.10 12.01
N PRO A 181 -21.77 -8.83 11.97
CA PRO A 181 -22.86 -8.43 11.07
C PRO A 181 -22.62 -8.86 9.61
N THR A 182 -23.66 -9.38 8.98
CA THR A 182 -23.61 -9.80 7.57
C THR A 182 -23.22 -8.60 6.68
N GLY A 183 -22.26 -8.81 5.78
CA GLY A 183 -21.78 -7.76 4.88
C GLY A 183 -20.73 -6.82 5.49
N ALA A 184 -20.33 -7.00 6.76
CA ALA A 184 -19.36 -6.11 7.41
C ALA A 184 -18.01 -6.03 6.68
N GLN A 185 -17.54 -7.13 6.08
CA GLN A 185 -16.31 -7.09 5.27
C GLN A 185 -16.45 -6.17 4.06
N GLN A 186 -17.59 -6.20 3.37
CA GLN A 186 -17.82 -5.33 2.21
C GLN A 186 -17.90 -3.86 2.64
N VAL A 187 -18.62 -3.56 3.72
CA VAL A 187 -18.72 -2.19 4.26
C VAL A 187 -17.34 -1.64 4.66
N PHE A 188 -16.51 -2.45 5.30
CA PHE A 188 -15.14 -2.06 5.64
C PHE A 188 -14.27 -1.83 4.41
N ASP A 189 -14.31 -2.75 3.43
CA ASP A 189 -13.57 -2.65 2.19
C ASP A 189 -13.96 -1.37 1.42
N GLU A 190 -15.26 -1.08 1.30
CA GLU A 190 -15.78 0.13 0.64
C GLU A 190 -15.34 1.41 1.36
N LEU A 191 -15.32 1.40 2.70
CA LEU A 191 -14.80 2.53 3.48
C LEU A 191 -13.30 2.75 3.20
N MET A 192 -12.49 1.69 3.21
CA MET A 192 -11.06 1.79 2.89
C MET A 192 -10.83 2.26 1.45
N ASP A 193 -11.61 1.75 0.49
CA ASP A 193 -11.55 2.19 -0.90
C ASP A 193 -11.94 3.68 -1.02
N SER A 194 -12.91 4.18 -0.25
CA SER A 194 -13.27 5.60 -0.25
C SER A 194 -12.09 6.49 0.15
N PHE A 195 -11.25 6.05 1.09
CA PHE A 195 -10.05 6.79 1.48
C PHE A 195 -8.97 6.76 0.40
N VAL A 196 -8.80 5.63 -0.28
CA VAL A 196 -7.92 5.55 -1.46
C VAL A 196 -8.36 6.52 -2.56
N HIS A 197 -9.67 6.57 -2.86
CA HIS A 197 -10.22 7.51 -3.84
C HIS A 197 -10.07 8.97 -3.42
N ALA A 198 -10.09 9.26 -2.12
CA ALA A 198 -9.78 10.58 -1.56
C ALA A 198 -8.27 10.91 -1.56
N GLY A 199 -7.42 10.07 -2.15
CA GLY A 199 -5.97 10.27 -2.22
C GLY A 199 -5.22 9.97 -0.93
N LYS A 200 -5.87 9.33 0.05
CA LYS A 200 -5.23 8.92 1.31
C LYS A 200 -4.64 7.52 1.17
N PRO A 201 -3.40 7.29 1.62
CA PRO A 201 -2.78 5.98 1.54
C PRO A 201 -3.42 4.96 2.50
N VAL A 202 -3.64 3.75 1.99
CA VAL A 202 -4.14 2.58 2.74
C VAL A 202 -3.18 1.41 2.53
N TRP A 203 -2.67 0.83 3.62
CA TRP A 203 -1.69 -0.26 3.60
C TRP A 203 -2.19 -1.52 4.33
N SER A 204 -2.42 -2.64 3.66
CA SER A 204 -2.61 -2.78 2.21
C SER A 204 -4.01 -2.32 1.80
N SER A 205 -4.14 -1.73 0.60
CA SER A 205 -5.46 -1.39 0.06
C SER A 205 -6.31 -2.64 -0.16
N PRO A 206 -7.65 -2.55 -0.15
CA PRO A 206 -8.54 -3.69 -0.38
C PRO A 206 -8.24 -4.43 -1.68
N GLN A 207 -7.93 -3.72 -2.76
CA GLN A 207 -7.56 -4.31 -4.05
C GLN A 207 -6.26 -5.14 -3.98
N VAL A 208 -5.26 -4.67 -3.22
CA VAL A 208 -4.01 -5.42 -3.00
C VAL A 208 -4.30 -6.68 -2.17
N GLN A 209 -5.12 -6.56 -1.12
CA GLN A 209 -5.51 -7.71 -0.29
C GLN A 209 -6.27 -8.79 -1.08
N LYS A 210 -7.17 -8.38 -1.99
CA LYS A 210 -7.92 -9.29 -2.87
C LYS A 210 -7.01 -9.97 -3.90
N SER A 211 -6.06 -9.25 -4.49
CA SER A 211 -5.18 -9.79 -5.54
C SER A 211 -4.06 -10.69 -5.00
N MET A 212 -3.59 -10.47 -3.78
CA MET A 212 -2.55 -11.30 -3.16
C MET A 212 -3.05 -12.64 -2.60
N GLY A 213 -4.34 -12.93 -2.76
CA GLY A 213 -4.97 -14.16 -2.31
C GLY A 213 -5.24 -14.12 -0.81
N ALA A 214 -6.52 -14.04 -0.45
CA ALA A 214 -6.97 -14.38 0.89
C ALA A 214 -6.69 -15.87 1.12
N LYS A 215 -5.56 -16.18 1.77
CA LYS A 215 -5.40 -17.49 2.40
C LYS A 215 -6.27 -17.47 3.66
N ASP A 216 -7.13 -18.48 3.77
CA ASP A 216 -8.11 -18.70 4.84
C ASP A 216 -7.76 -17.97 6.15
N ALA A 217 -8.52 -16.91 6.47
CA ALA A 217 -8.28 -16.07 7.64
C ALA A 217 -8.94 -16.60 8.91
#